data_AF-A0A3C2AZR1-F1
#
_entry.id   AF-A0A3C2AZR1-F1
#
_cell.length_a   1.000
_cell.length_b   1.000
_cell.length_c   1.000
_cell.angle_alpha   90.00
_cell.angle_beta   90.00
_cell.angle_gamma   90.00
#
_symmetry.space_group_name_H-M   'P 1'
#
loop_
_entity.id
_entity.type
_entity.pdbx_description
1 polymer ?
#
loop_
_entity_poly.entity_id
_entity_poly.type
_entity_poly.pdbx_seq_one_letter_code
_entity_poly.pdbx_strand_id
1 'polypeptide(L)'
;MSSGPHRLRFMEGLLRGLRAAGLSPVLAYHGYHALMMHILGFSLLEQRTGLDSDTIVEAAHRFLAQFEGEEFPHLIEHMHQHVGPMAHTDDFEFVLDVILDGLQRLNG
;
A
#
# COMPACT_ATOMS: atom_id res chain seq x y z
N MET A 1 13.96 -2.54 -18.36
CA MET A 1 14.26 -2.19 -16.95
C MET A 1 15.61 -2.81 -16.61
N SER A 2 16.60 -2.01 -16.19
CA SER A 2 18.00 -2.43 -16.07
C SER A 2 18.25 -3.34 -14.86
N SER A 3 18.99 -4.43 -15.07
CA SER A 3 19.50 -5.36 -14.05
C SER A 3 20.76 -4.81 -13.35
N GLY A 4 20.72 -3.56 -12.89
CA GLY A 4 21.87 -2.93 -12.25
C GLY A 4 22.26 -3.61 -10.92
N PRO A 5 23.55 -3.63 -10.53
CA PRO A 5 24.02 -4.30 -9.31
C PRO A 5 23.31 -3.86 -8.02
N HIS A 6 22.88 -2.60 -7.95
CA HIS A 6 22.13 -2.08 -6.80
C HIS A 6 20.77 -2.76 -6.64
N ARG A 7 20.02 -2.90 -7.75
CA ARG A 7 18.72 -3.59 -7.75
C ARG A 7 18.88 -5.05 -7.35
N LEU A 8 19.90 -5.74 -7.88
CA LEU A 8 20.17 -7.14 -7.52
C LEU A 8 20.45 -7.31 -6.02
N ARG A 9 21.26 -6.41 -5.43
CA ARG A 9 21.53 -6.45 -3.98
C ARG A 9 20.30 -6.17 -3.13
N PHE A 10 19.44 -5.25 -3.57
CA PHE A 10 18.17 -4.99 -2.90
C PHE A 10 17.25 -6.22 -2.91
N MET A 11 17.09 -6.86 -4.08
CA MET A 11 16.29 -8.09 -4.20
C MET A 11 16.82 -9.22 -3.32
N GLU A 12 18.13 -9.44 -3.36
CA GLU A 12 18.80 -10.44 -2.52
C GLU A 12 18.60 -10.14 -1.03
N GLY A 13 18.68 -8.86 -0.63
CA GLY A 13 18.44 -8.42 0.74
C GLY A 13 17.04 -8.77 1.24
N LEU A 14 16.00 -8.47 0.46
CA LEU A 14 14.62 -8.81 0.80
C LEU A 14 14.41 -10.32 0.90
N LEU A 15 14.84 -11.07 -0.11
CA LEU A 15 14.72 -12.52 -0.13
C LEU A 15 15.45 -13.15 1.06
N ARG A 16 16.68 -12.72 1.34
CA ARG A 16 17.46 -13.19 2.49
C ARG A 16 16.75 -12.86 3.81
N GLY A 17 16.15 -11.68 3.96
CA GLY A 17 15.38 -11.30 5.14
C GLY A 17 14.21 -12.24 5.38
N LEU A 18 13.40 -12.48 4.34
CA LEU A 18 12.26 -13.41 4.42
C LEU A 18 12.71 -14.83 4.78
N ARG A 19 13.80 -15.33 4.19
CA ARG A 19 14.36 -16.65 4.51
C ARG A 19 14.93 -16.73 5.92
N ALA A 20 15.59 -15.68 6.41
CA ALA A 20 16.15 -15.61 7.75
C ALA A 20 15.06 -15.58 8.84
N ALA A 21 13.87 -15.05 8.52
CA ALA A 21 12.69 -15.10 9.37
C ALA A 21 12.01 -16.49 9.41
N GLY A 22 12.59 -17.51 8.76
CA GLY A 22 12.12 -18.89 8.81
C GLY A 22 11.01 -19.22 7.80
N LEU A 23 10.60 -18.28 6.95
CA LEU A 23 9.58 -18.53 5.93
C LEU A 23 10.02 -19.67 5.00
N SER A 24 9.08 -20.50 4.56
CA SER A 24 9.31 -21.52 3.52
C SER A 24 9.70 -20.89 2.17
N PRO A 25 10.29 -21.64 1.22
CA PRO A 25 10.70 -21.06 -0.07
C PRO A 25 9.50 -20.47 -0.84
N VAL A 26 8.36 -21.13 -0.74
CA VAL A 26 7.10 -20.69 -1.35
C VAL A 26 6.59 -19.40 -0.70
N LEU A 27 6.62 -19.31 0.63
CA LEU A 27 6.20 -18.09 1.33
C LEU A 27 7.16 -16.92 1.08
N ALA A 28 8.48 -17.18 1.02
CA ALA A 28 9.45 -16.14 0.66
C ALA A 28 9.25 -15.62 -0.78
N TYR A 29 8.89 -16.51 -1.73
CA TYR A 29 8.54 -16.12 -3.10
C TYR A 29 7.33 -15.18 -3.14
N HIS A 30 6.21 -15.58 -2.52
CA HIS A 30 5.01 -14.76 -2.49
C HIS A 30 5.18 -13.48 -1.68
N GLY A 31 5.88 -13.55 -0.53
CA GLY A 31 6.17 -12.38 0.31
C GLY A 31 7.02 -11.34 -0.40
N TYR A 32 8.04 -11.77 -1.14
CA TYR A 32 8.83 -10.86 -1.97
C TYR A 32 7.95 -10.12 -2.99
N HIS A 33 7.09 -10.85 -3.71
CA HIS A 33 6.19 -10.23 -4.69
C HIS A 33 5.18 -9.28 -4.03
N ALA A 34 4.59 -9.65 -2.89
CA ALA A 34 3.65 -8.81 -2.16
C ALA A 34 4.29 -7.48 -1.72
N LEU A 35 5.47 -7.55 -1.09
CA LEU A 35 6.22 -6.37 -0.66
C LEU A 35 6.59 -5.47 -1.84
N MET A 36 7.07 -6.06 -2.95
CA MET A 36 7.43 -5.29 -4.14
C MET A 36 6.23 -4.60 -4.78
N MET A 37 5.08 -5.27 -4.86
CA MET A 37 3.85 -4.69 -5.41
C MET A 37 3.35 -3.54 -4.52
N HIS A 38 3.42 -3.69 -3.19
CA HIS A 38 3.06 -2.62 -2.25
C HIS A 38 3.98 -1.40 -2.41
N ILE A 39 5.30 -1.59 -2.33
CA ILE A 39 6.28 -0.50 -2.45
C ILE A 39 6.12 0.22 -3.79
N LEU A 40 6.08 -0.52 -4.89
CA LEU A 40 5.98 0.09 -6.22
C LEU A 40 4.63 0.77 -6.46
N GLY A 41 3.54 0.17 -5.98
CA GLY A 41 2.19 0.74 -6.09
C GLY A 41 2.07 2.04 -5.30
N PHE A 42 2.56 2.06 -4.07
CA PHE A 42 2.56 3.24 -3.21
C PHE A 42 3.45 4.34 -3.77
N SER A 43 4.70 4.04 -4.15
CA SER A 43 5.58 5.05 -4.76
C SER A 43 5.01 5.63 -6.06
N LEU A 44 4.31 4.84 -6.86
CA LEU A 44 3.63 5.35 -8.06
C LEU A 44 2.48 6.30 -7.71
N LEU A 45 1.72 5.99 -6.65
CA LEU A 45 0.64 6.86 -6.18
C LEU A 45 1.19 8.16 -5.59
N GLU A 46 2.24 8.08 -4.78
CA GLU A 46 3.00 9.21 -4.24
C GLU A 46 3.49 10.14 -5.35
N GLN A 47 4.11 9.58 -6.39
CA GLN A 47 4.55 10.38 -7.53
C GLN A 47 3.42 11.10 -8.28
N ARG A 48 2.21 10.52 -8.27
CA ARG A 48 1.05 11.09 -8.98
C ARG A 48 0.28 12.11 -8.16
N THR A 49 0.20 11.91 -6.85
CA THR A 49 -0.72 12.65 -5.96
C THR A 49 0.00 13.47 -4.90
N GLY A 50 1.28 13.19 -4.67
CA GLY A 50 2.04 13.69 -3.52
C GLY A 50 1.63 13.04 -2.19
N LEU A 51 0.54 12.26 -2.15
CA LEU A 51 -0.08 11.74 -0.92
C LEU A 51 -0.28 12.81 0.16
N ASP A 52 -0.49 14.05 -0.27
CA ASP A 52 -0.74 15.18 0.59
C ASP A 52 -2.17 15.11 1.12
N SER A 53 -2.33 15.00 2.44
CA SER A 53 -3.62 14.82 3.09
C SER A 53 -4.57 15.98 2.77
N ASP A 54 -4.06 17.21 2.73
CA ASP A 54 -4.87 18.39 2.42
C ASP A 54 -5.36 18.37 0.96
N THR A 55 -4.51 17.98 0.01
CA THR A 55 -4.88 17.77 -1.38
C THR A 55 -5.94 16.67 -1.54
N ILE A 56 -5.83 15.58 -0.78
CA ILE A 56 -6.79 14.47 -0.78
C ILE A 56 -8.14 14.92 -0.19
N VAL A 57 -8.12 15.64 0.94
CA VAL A 57 -9.30 16.23 1.58
C VAL A 57 -10.02 17.19 0.62
N GLU A 58 -9.29 18.07 -0.07
CA GLU A 58 -9.88 18.98 -1.06
C GLU A 58 -10.51 18.21 -2.23
N ALA A 59 -9.82 17.19 -2.75
CA ALA A 59 -10.34 16.36 -3.81
C ALA A 59 -11.64 15.64 -3.39
N ALA A 60 -11.70 15.11 -2.16
CA ALA A 60 -12.88 14.47 -1.61
C ALA A 60 -14.04 15.46 -1.42
N HIS A 61 -13.78 16.68 -0.94
CA HIS A 61 -14.81 17.73 -0.87
C HIS A 61 -15.37 18.10 -2.24
N ARG A 62 -14.51 18.26 -3.26
CA ARG A 62 -14.96 18.55 -4.64
C ARG A 62 -15.79 17.40 -5.21
N PHE A 63 -15.40 16.16 -4.94
CA PHE A 63 -16.18 14.99 -5.34
C PHE A 63 -17.56 15.00 -4.68
N LEU A 64 -17.63 15.13 -3.36
CA LEU A 64 -18.90 15.14 -2.62
C LEU A 64 -19.84 16.27 -3.05
N ALA A 65 -19.30 17.44 -3.41
CA ALA A 65 -20.09 18.56 -3.92
C ALA A 65 -20.69 18.32 -5.33
N GLN A 66 -20.13 17.38 -6.10
CA GLN A 66 -20.58 17.06 -7.46
C GLN A 66 -21.56 15.87 -7.50
N PHE A 67 -21.61 15.07 -6.45
CA PHE A 67 -22.42 13.86 -6.37
C PHE A 67 -23.60 14.06 -5.39
N GLU A 68 -24.79 14.29 -5.93
CA GLU A 68 -26.04 14.45 -5.15
C GLU A 68 -26.89 13.16 -5.05
N GLY A 69 -26.33 11.97 -5.34
CA GLY A 69 -27.14 10.75 -5.54
C GLY A 69 -26.75 9.55 -4.68
N GLU A 70 -27.71 8.65 -4.44
CA GLU A 70 -27.52 7.34 -3.77
C GLU A 70 -26.91 6.27 -4.68
N GLU A 71 -26.38 6.63 -5.86
CA GLU A 71 -25.93 5.66 -6.88
C GLU A 71 -24.67 4.89 -6.45
N PHE A 72 -23.79 5.54 -5.67
CA PHE A 72 -22.52 4.96 -5.22
C PHE A 72 -22.34 5.12 -3.71
N PRO A 73 -23.18 4.48 -2.87
CA PRO A 73 -23.23 4.75 -1.44
C PRO A 73 -21.89 4.46 -0.74
N HIS A 74 -21.19 3.40 -1.15
CA HIS A 74 -19.86 3.05 -0.60
C HIS A 74 -18.75 4.01 -1.03
N LEU A 75 -18.84 4.58 -2.24
CA LEU A 75 -17.86 5.56 -2.69
C LEU A 75 -18.07 6.89 -1.94
N ILE A 76 -19.31 7.28 -1.71
CA ILE A 76 -19.65 8.45 -0.92
C ILE A 76 -19.18 8.29 0.53
N GLU A 77 -19.45 7.14 1.15
CA GLU A 77 -18.91 6.80 2.46
C GLU A 77 -17.38 6.92 2.50
N HIS A 78 -16.69 6.36 1.51
CA HIS A 78 -15.23 6.44 1.41
C HIS A 78 -14.72 7.89 1.26
N MET A 79 -15.38 8.71 0.45
CA MET A 79 -15.02 10.13 0.32
C MET A 79 -15.26 10.91 1.61
N HIS A 80 -16.28 10.54 2.40
CA HIS A 80 -16.47 11.09 3.73
C HIS A 80 -15.35 10.70 4.71
N GLN A 81 -14.75 9.50 4.58
CA GLN A 81 -13.61 9.09 5.40
C GLN A 81 -12.38 9.97 5.15
N HIS A 82 -12.16 10.41 3.90
CA HIS A 82 -11.07 11.31 3.53
C HIS A 82 -11.20 12.74 4.06
N VAL A 83 -12.39 13.18 4.44
CA VAL A 83 -12.60 14.52 5.07
C VAL A 83 -12.81 14.43 6.59
N GLY A 84 -12.81 13.20 7.12
CA GLY A 84 -13.08 12.89 8.52
C GLY A 84 -11.82 12.56 9.33
N PRO A 85 -11.97 11.94 10.52
CA PRO A 85 -10.86 11.58 11.40
C PRO A 85 -9.81 10.65 10.77
N MET A 86 -10.13 10.00 9.65
CA MET A 86 -9.22 9.10 8.93
C MET A 86 -8.42 9.79 7.83
N ALA A 87 -8.56 11.10 7.63
CA ALA A 87 -7.87 11.84 6.58
C ALA A 87 -6.33 11.78 6.64
N HIS A 88 -5.75 11.30 7.74
CA HIS A 88 -4.32 11.34 8.04
C HIS A 88 -3.76 9.95 8.41
N THR A 89 -4.39 8.87 7.97
CA THR A 89 -3.84 7.51 8.18
C THR A 89 -2.64 7.22 7.27
N ASP A 90 -1.65 6.53 7.82
CA ASP A 90 -0.50 6.02 7.06
C ASP A 90 -0.87 4.67 6.41
N ASP A 91 -1.44 4.76 5.21
CA ASP A 91 -1.84 3.58 4.43
C ASP A 91 -0.65 2.71 4.01
N PHE A 92 0.57 3.27 3.93
CA PHE A 92 1.76 2.48 3.62
C PHE A 92 2.04 1.50 4.75
N GLU A 93 2.14 2.03 5.97
CA GLU A 93 2.48 1.23 7.14
C GLU A 93 1.36 0.23 7.44
N PHE A 94 0.09 0.67 7.39
CA PHE A 94 -1.04 -0.21 7.64
C PHE A 94 -1.06 -1.43 6.69
N VAL A 95 -0.87 -1.22 5.39
CA VAL A 95 -0.88 -2.33 4.42
C VAL A 95 0.39 -3.18 4.55
N LEU A 96 1.53 -2.58 4.90
CA LEU A 96 2.75 -3.32 5.19
C LEU A 96 2.54 -4.29 6.35
N ASP A 97 1.94 -3.83 7.46
CA ASP A 97 1.59 -4.65 8.60
C ASP A 97 0.65 -5.79 8.21
N VAL A 98 -0.39 -5.51 7.41
CA VAL A 98 -1.31 -6.54 6.91
C VAL A 98 -0.58 -7.63 6.12
N ILE A 99 0.39 -7.25 5.28
CA ILE A 99 1.21 -8.20 4.50
C ILE A 99 2.08 -9.04 5.45
N LEU A 100 2.78 -8.40 6.37
CA LEU A 100 3.71 -9.06 7.29
C LEU A 100 2.97 -10.02 8.23
N ASP A 101 1.85 -9.58 8.81
CA ASP A 101 0.98 -10.41 9.64
C ASP A 101 0.43 -11.61 8.85
N GLY A 102 0.05 -11.40 7.60
CA GLY A 102 -0.39 -12.47 6.70
C GLY A 102 0.69 -13.52 6.49
N LEU A 103 1.93 -13.09 6.22
CA LEU A 103 3.07 -13.99 6.06
C LEU A 103 3.40 -14.73 7.36
N GLN A 104 3.33 -14.06 8.51
CA GLN A 104 3.55 -14.68 9.81
C GLN A 104 2.51 -15.76 10.10
N ARG A 105 1.21 -15.47 9.91
CA ARG A 105 0.13 -16.46 10.10
C ARG A 105 0.27 -17.68 9.20
N LEU A 106 0.73 -17.48 7.97
CA LEU A 106 0.92 -18.58 7.02
C LEU A 106 2.17 -19.40 7.29
N ASN A 107 3.12 -18.88 8.05
CA ASN A 107 4.37 -19.56 8.37
C ASN A 107 4.21 -20.70 9.41
N GLY A 108 3.15 -20.64 10.23
CA GLY A 108 2.86 -21.60 11.30
C GLY A 108 3.04 -20.99 12.69
#